data_AF-A0A534Q5I8-F1
#
_entry.id   AF-A0A534Q5I8-F1
#
_cell.length_a   1.000
_cell.length_b   1.000
_cell.length_c   1.000
_cell.angle_alpha   90.00
_cell.angle_beta   90.00
_cell.angle_gamma   90.00
#
_symmetry.space_group_name_H-M   'P 1'
#
loop_
_entity.id
_entity.type
_entity.pdbx_description
1 polymer ?
#
loop_
_entity_poly.entity_id
_entity_poly.type
_entity_poly.pdbx_seq_one_letter_code
_entity_poly.pdbx_strand_id
1 'polypeptide(L)'
;MQVEDGRGRAFAARADPQPPDRGAQRLARPRAARRRRAPFAPAATFVIAVDTSVWIAAFRGKRATRLPLEHLLDAGEVALPAPVRIEILAGSSRADLPRLRRSLAALPVLYPTESTWARIDGFVDHAVARSQRFGFADLLIAALAAENDCAVWSLDADFERLHKLGLVRVSDGGS
;
A
#
# COMPACT_ATOMS: atom_id res chain seq x y z
N MET A 1 18.13 38.85 30.58
CA MET A 1 17.47 39.28 31.84
C MET A 1 16.70 38.07 32.36
N GLN A 2 17.32 37.36 33.31
CA GLN A 2 16.67 36.34 34.15
C GLN A 2 15.90 37.04 35.28
N VAL A 3 14.83 36.40 35.75
CA VAL A 3 14.44 36.15 37.16
C VAL A 3 13.12 35.33 37.07
N GLU A 4 13.07 34.00 37.31
CA GLU A 4 12.99 33.29 38.62
C GLU A 4 12.15 34.03 39.67
N ASP A 5 11.22 33.43 40.41
CA ASP A 5 11.26 32.20 41.22
C ASP A 5 9.81 32.01 41.77
N GLY A 6 9.29 30.87 42.23
CA GLY A 6 9.88 29.59 42.56
C GLY A 6 8.94 28.74 43.44
N ARG A 7 9.50 27.58 43.84
CA ARG A 7 9.21 26.74 45.02
C ARG A 7 7.94 25.86 44.96
N GLY A 8 7.97 24.57 45.30
CA GLY A 8 8.98 23.75 45.99
C GLY A 8 8.96 22.29 45.51
N ARG A 9 10.11 21.61 45.50
CA ARG A 9 10.62 20.67 46.54
C ARG A 9 9.73 19.40 46.64
N ALA A 10 10.21 18.16 46.66
CA ALA A 10 11.56 17.62 46.84
C ALA A 10 11.48 16.07 46.86
N PHE A 11 12.49 15.38 46.28
CA PHE A 11 13.16 14.14 46.75
C PHE A 11 12.32 12.87 47.09
N ALA A 12 12.71 11.61 46.82
CA ALA A 12 13.98 11.00 46.46
C ALA A 12 13.73 9.60 45.87
N ALA A 13 14.60 9.17 44.96
CA ALA A 13 14.84 7.76 44.65
C ALA A 13 15.80 7.17 45.69
N ARG A 14 15.57 5.92 46.13
CA ARG A 14 16.61 5.01 46.62
C ARG A 14 16.10 3.56 46.64
N ALA A 15 17.04 2.68 46.31
CA ALA A 15 16.86 1.27 46.02
C ALA A 15 16.71 0.37 47.26
N ASP A 16 16.16 -0.82 46.97
CA ASP A 16 15.97 -2.03 47.78
C ASP A 16 17.25 -2.54 48.48
N PRO A 17 17.19 -3.33 49.58
CA PRO A 17 16.96 -4.78 49.44
C PRO A 17 16.32 -5.53 50.66
N GLN A 18 15.57 -6.62 50.42
CA GLN A 18 15.66 -7.86 51.24
C GLN A 18 14.88 -9.08 50.68
N PRO A 19 15.46 -10.30 50.65
CA PRO A 19 14.72 -11.58 50.62
C PRO A 19 14.55 -12.14 52.06
N PRO A 20 13.94 -13.32 52.34
CA PRO A 20 13.40 -14.37 51.46
C PRO A 20 11.95 -14.82 51.82
N ASP A 21 11.30 -15.66 51.00
CA ASP A 21 10.71 -16.88 51.56
C ASP A 21 10.42 -17.98 50.53
N ARG A 22 10.66 -19.21 50.94
CA ARG A 22 10.44 -20.44 50.18
C ARG A 22 9.02 -20.95 50.45
N GLY A 23 8.15 -20.90 49.44
CA GLY A 23 6.84 -21.53 49.45
C GLY A 23 6.61 -22.37 48.20
N ALA A 24 6.61 -23.69 48.33
CA ALA A 24 6.37 -24.63 47.26
C ALA A 24 4.92 -24.53 46.74
N GLN A 25 4.74 -24.28 45.44
CA GLN A 25 3.50 -24.63 44.73
C GLN A 25 3.83 -25.22 43.36
N ARG A 26 3.67 -26.54 43.30
CA ARG A 26 3.69 -27.37 42.10
C ARG A 26 2.30 -27.31 41.50
N LEU A 27 2.09 -26.69 40.34
CA LEU A 27 0.86 -26.86 39.55
C LEU A 27 1.11 -26.57 38.05
N ALA A 28 0.75 -27.57 37.26
CA ALA A 28 0.46 -27.58 35.82
C ALA A 28 1.57 -27.19 34.81
N ARG A 29 2.11 -28.21 34.13
CA ARG A 29 2.77 -28.06 32.82
C ARG A 29 1.74 -27.57 31.79
N PRO A 30 1.98 -26.46 31.06
CA PRO A 30 1.15 -26.14 29.91
C PRO A 30 1.40 -27.18 28.81
N ARG A 31 0.32 -27.80 28.33
CA ARG A 31 0.33 -28.61 27.10
C ARG A 31 0.94 -27.79 25.98
N ALA A 32 1.96 -28.33 25.31
CA ALA A 32 2.57 -27.72 24.15
C ALA A 32 1.47 -27.34 23.15
N ALA A 33 1.21 -26.04 23.00
CA ALA A 33 0.35 -25.53 21.96
C ALA A 33 0.97 -25.97 20.64
N ARG A 34 0.30 -26.91 19.97
CA ARG A 34 0.59 -27.35 18.61
C ARG A 34 0.71 -26.08 17.77
N ARG A 35 1.95 -25.67 17.47
CA ARG A 35 2.25 -24.51 16.63
C ARG A 35 1.45 -24.71 15.35
N ARG A 36 0.36 -23.97 15.20
CA ARG A 36 -0.28 -23.77 13.90
C ARG A 36 0.84 -23.23 13.03
N ARG A 37 1.25 -24.03 12.05
CA ARG A 37 2.19 -23.62 11.02
C ARG A 37 1.63 -22.31 10.48
N ALA A 38 2.36 -21.21 10.68
CA ALA A 38 1.95 -19.92 10.13
C ALA A 38 1.66 -20.13 8.64
N PRO A 39 0.60 -19.52 8.08
CA PRO A 39 0.41 -19.56 6.64
C PRO A 39 1.73 -19.13 6.00
N PHE A 40 2.18 -19.92 5.04
CA PHE A 40 3.34 -19.65 4.22
C PHE A 40 3.31 -18.16 3.87
N ALA A 41 4.27 -17.38 4.39
CA ALA A 41 4.46 -16.04 3.90
C ALA A 41 4.67 -16.22 2.39
N PRO A 42 3.80 -15.69 1.52
CA PRO A 42 4.04 -15.83 0.10
C PRO A 42 5.43 -15.24 -0.14
N ALA A 43 6.28 -16.01 -0.82
CA ALA A 43 7.46 -15.46 -1.46
C ALA A 43 7.01 -14.18 -2.18
N ALA A 44 7.77 -13.09 -2.09
CA ALA A 44 7.37 -11.77 -2.57
C ALA A 44 6.97 -11.85 -4.05
N THR A 45 5.70 -12.13 -4.32
CA THR A 45 5.13 -12.15 -5.64
C THR A 45 5.02 -10.68 -6.03
N PHE A 46 5.63 -10.30 -7.14
CA PHE A 46 5.59 -8.92 -7.61
C PHE A 46 4.13 -8.54 -7.89
N VAL A 47 3.58 -7.67 -7.06
CA VAL A 47 2.21 -7.19 -7.24
C VAL A 47 2.21 -6.05 -8.26
N ILE A 48 1.26 -6.07 -9.18
CA ILE A 48 1.08 -5.07 -10.24
C ILE A 48 -0.12 -4.18 -9.87
N ALA A 49 0.14 -2.89 -9.68
CA ALA A 49 -0.90 -1.88 -9.56
C ALA A 49 -1.47 -1.58 -10.95
N VAL A 50 -2.72 -1.96 -11.20
CA VAL A 50 -3.34 -1.82 -12.52
C VAL A 50 -4.10 -0.49 -12.61
N ASP A 51 -3.72 0.32 -13.59
CA ASP A 51 -4.32 1.63 -13.89
C ASP A 51 -5.69 1.52 -14.59
N THR A 52 -6.51 2.58 -14.48
CA THR A 52 -7.85 2.70 -15.08
C THR A 52 -7.84 2.47 -16.58
N SER A 53 -6.82 2.93 -17.30
CA SER A 53 -6.73 2.75 -18.76
C SER A 53 -6.73 1.27 -19.18
N VAL A 54 -6.06 0.40 -18.41
CA VAL A 54 -6.02 -1.06 -18.60
C VAL A 54 -7.38 -1.68 -18.32
N TRP A 55 -8.02 -1.31 -17.21
CA TRP A 55 -9.38 -1.78 -16.87
C TRP A 55 -10.39 -1.44 -17.96
N ILE A 56 -10.39 -0.19 -18.45
CA ILE A 56 -11.29 0.25 -19.52
C ILE A 56 -11.03 -0.56 -20.80
N ALA A 57 -9.77 -0.77 -21.17
CA ALA A 57 -9.42 -1.57 -22.34
C ALA A 57 -9.91 -3.02 -22.22
N ALA A 58 -9.74 -3.65 -21.05
CA ALA A 58 -10.20 -5.01 -20.78
C ALA A 58 -11.73 -5.10 -20.80
N PHE A 59 -12.46 -4.15 -20.19
CA PHE A 59 -13.93 -4.11 -20.21
C PHE A 59 -14.50 -3.89 -21.62
N ARG A 60 -13.77 -3.19 -22.49
CA ARG A 60 -14.09 -3.05 -23.91
C ARG A 60 -13.76 -4.31 -24.74
N GLY A 61 -13.24 -5.36 -24.12
CA GLY A 61 -12.96 -6.64 -24.78
C GLY A 61 -11.67 -6.68 -25.59
N LYS A 62 -10.74 -5.73 -25.40
CA LYS A 62 -9.43 -5.78 -26.08
C LYS A 62 -8.64 -6.99 -25.59
N ARG A 63 -8.56 -8.05 -26.41
CA ARG A 63 -7.92 -9.32 -26.03
C ARG A 63 -6.48 -9.17 -25.53
N ALA A 64 -5.71 -8.27 -26.16
CA ALA A 64 -4.32 -7.99 -25.78
C ALA A 64 -4.17 -7.47 -24.35
N THR A 65 -5.20 -6.85 -23.79
CA THR A 65 -5.21 -6.36 -22.40
C THR A 65 -5.99 -7.28 -21.47
N ARG A 66 -7.10 -7.85 -21.97
CA ARG A 66 -7.99 -8.70 -21.17
C ARG A 66 -7.32 -10.00 -20.75
N LEU A 67 -6.64 -10.70 -21.66
CA LEU A 67 -6.07 -12.02 -21.35
C LEU A 67 -4.92 -11.94 -20.32
N PRO A 68 -3.94 -11.02 -20.43
CA PRO A 68 -2.92 -10.89 -19.38
C PRO A 68 -3.52 -10.45 -18.04
N LEU A 69 -4.52 -9.55 -18.06
CA LEU A 69 -5.20 -9.13 -16.83
C LEU A 69 -5.94 -10.30 -16.15
N GLU A 70 -6.63 -11.14 -16.91
CA GLU A 70 -7.27 -12.36 -16.38
C GLU A 70 -6.23 -13.28 -15.73
N HIS A 71 -5.07 -13.47 -16.36
CA HIS A 71 -3.99 -14.29 -15.80
C HIS A 71 -3.45 -13.73 -14.47
N LEU A 72 -3.16 -12.42 -14.42
CA LEU A 72 -2.68 -11.76 -13.19
C LEU A 72 -3.72 -11.81 -12.07
N LEU A 73 -5.01 -11.69 -12.42
CA LEU A 73 -6.11 -11.82 -11.46
C LEU A 73 -6.19 -13.24 -10.88
N ASP A 74 -6.08 -14.26 -11.73
CA ASP A 74 -6.07 -15.67 -11.31
C ASP A 74 -4.85 -16.01 -10.44
N ALA A 75 -3.70 -15.36 -10.70
CA ALA A 75 -2.47 -15.50 -9.91
C ALA A 75 -2.50 -14.71 -8.58
N GLY A 76 -3.47 -13.81 -8.39
CA GLY A 76 -3.54 -12.94 -7.21
C GLY A 76 -2.49 -11.83 -7.22
N GLU A 77 -2.01 -11.43 -8.39
CA GLU A 77 -0.89 -10.49 -8.58
C GLU A 77 -1.36 -9.06 -8.90
N VAL A 78 -2.66 -8.78 -8.81
CA VAL A 78 -3.24 -7.46 -9.09
C VAL A 78 -3.52 -6.71 -7.79
N ALA A 79 -2.99 -5.49 -7.70
CA ALA A 79 -3.45 -4.47 -6.75
C ALA A 79 -4.28 -3.39 -7.44
N LEU A 80 -5.23 -2.84 -6.68
CA LEU A 80 -6.14 -1.80 -7.14
C LEU A 80 -5.86 -0.49 -6.39
N PRO A 81 -5.22 0.51 -7.01
CA PRO A 81 -5.12 1.84 -6.41
C PRO A 81 -6.51 2.40 -6.09
N ALA A 82 -6.68 3.01 -4.92
CA ALA A 82 -7.92 3.66 -4.54
C ALA A 82 -8.46 4.65 -5.59
N PRO A 83 -7.66 5.55 -6.21
CA PRO A 83 -8.16 6.43 -7.27
C PRO A 83 -8.73 5.66 -8.48
N VAL A 84 -8.05 4.60 -8.92
CA VAL A 84 -8.51 3.73 -10.03
C VAL A 84 -9.87 3.11 -9.70
N ARG A 85 -10.05 2.60 -8.46
CA ARG A 85 -11.34 2.08 -8.00
C ARG A 85 -12.45 3.11 -8.12
N ILE A 86 -12.18 4.35 -7.71
CA ILE A 86 -13.16 5.44 -7.77
C ILE A 86 -13.49 5.80 -9.22
N GLU A 87 -12.50 5.90 -10.09
CA GLU A 87 -12.70 6.19 -11.52
C GLU A 87 -13.55 5.14 -12.22
N ILE A 88 -13.26 3.84 -12.00
CA ILE A 88 -14.06 2.74 -12.55
C ILE A 88 -15.51 2.87 -12.09
N LEU A 89 -15.74 3.06 -10.78
CA LEU A 89 -17.10 3.15 -10.24
C LEU A 89 -17.83 4.40 -10.75
N ALA A 90 -17.16 5.55 -10.81
CA ALA A 90 -17.74 6.80 -11.29
C ALA A 90 -18.08 6.76 -12.79
N GLY A 91 -17.27 6.06 -13.59
CA GLY A 91 -17.49 5.87 -15.03
C GLY A 91 -18.52 4.80 -15.39
N SER A 92 -19.08 4.10 -14.40
CA SER A 92 -19.98 2.97 -14.63
C SER A 92 -21.45 3.36 -14.61
N SER A 93 -22.28 2.58 -15.33
CA SER A 93 -23.73 2.75 -15.26
C SER A 93 -24.25 2.42 -13.87
N ARG A 94 -25.37 3.04 -13.46
CA ARG A 94 -26.02 2.75 -12.17
C ARG A 94 -26.41 1.27 -12.04
N ALA A 95 -26.74 0.62 -13.15
CA ALA A 95 -27.08 -0.80 -13.17
C ALA A 95 -25.88 -1.71 -12.92
N ASP A 96 -24.68 -1.32 -13.36
CA ASP A 96 -23.45 -2.10 -13.23
C ASP A 96 -22.76 -1.91 -11.87
N LEU A 97 -22.99 -0.79 -11.20
CA LEU A 97 -22.36 -0.44 -9.91
C LEU A 97 -22.38 -1.57 -8.87
N PRO A 98 -23.50 -2.26 -8.58
CA PRO A 98 -23.51 -3.33 -7.57
C PRO A 98 -22.62 -4.51 -7.96
N ARG A 99 -22.57 -4.86 -9.24
CA ARG A 99 -21.72 -5.94 -9.76
C ARG A 99 -20.26 -5.56 -9.65
N LEU A 100 -19.89 -4.37 -10.12
CA LEU A 100 -18.49 -3.90 -10.09
C LEU A 100 -17.97 -3.73 -8.67
N ARG A 101 -18.78 -3.21 -7.74
CA ARG A 101 -18.39 -3.13 -6.32
C ARG A 101 -18.04 -4.49 -5.73
N ARG A 102 -18.80 -5.53 -6.05
CA ARG A 102 -18.51 -6.90 -5.59
C ARG A 102 -17.23 -7.44 -6.22
N SER A 103 -17.05 -7.28 -7.52
CA SER A 103 -15.85 -7.76 -8.22
C SER A 103 -14.58 -7.08 -7.72
N LEU A 104 -14.59 -5.75 -7.56
CA LEU A 104 -13.42 -4.99 -7.10
C LEU A 104 -13.12 -5.17 -5.61
N ALA A 105 -14.11 -5.59 -4.80
CA ALA A 105 -13.90 -5.81 -3.36
C ALA A 105 -13.01 -7.02 -3.04
N ALA A 106 -12.79 -7.91 -4.01
CA ALA A 106 -11.88 -9.05 -3.85
C ALA A 106 -10.40 -8.66 -4.03
N LEU A 107 -10.12 -7.48 -4.58
CA LEU A 107 -8.75 -7.03 -4.87
C LEU A 107 -8.12 -6.33 -3.65
N PRO A 108 -6.81 -6.50 -3.42
CA PRO A 108 -6.09 -5.68 -2.45
C PRO A 108 -6.10 -4.22 -2.93
N VAL A 109 -6.69 -3.34 -2.13
CA VAL A 109 -6.79 -1.91 -2.45
C VAL A 109 -5.66 -1.15 -1.79
N LEU A 110 -4.92 -0.36 -2.58
CA LEU A 110 -3.86 0.53 -2.08
C LEU A 110 -4.49 1.87 -1.70
N TYR A 111 -4.40 2.23 -0.42
CA TYR A 111 -4.89 3.51 0.11
C TYR A 111 -3.74 4.44 0.44
N PRO A 112 -3.91 5.76 0.22
CA PRO A 112 -2.87 6.72 0.55
C PRO A 112 -2.66 6.82 2.05
N THR A 113 -1.40 6.93 2.43
CA THR A 113 -0.94 7.23 3.78
C THR A 113 -0.25 8.60 3.79
N GLU A 114 0.15 9.08 4.97
CA GLU A 114 1.03 10.26 5.09
C GLU A 114 2.33 10.07 4.28
N SER A 115 2.86 8.85 4.21
CA SER A 115 4.05 8.55 3.40
C SER A 115 3.78 8.72 1.91
N THR A 116 2.56 8.42 1.45
CA THR A 116 2.17 8.60 0.06
C THR A 116 2.21 10.07 -0.31
N TRP A 117 1.65 10.93 0.55
CA TRP A 117 1.63 12.38 0.33
C TRP A 117 3.03 12.99 0.37
N ALA A 118 3.85 12.64 1.37
CA ALA A 118 5.22 13.11 1.47
C ALA A 118 6.08 12.71 0.24
N ARG A 119 5.85 11.52 -0.32
CA ARG A 119 6.49 11.07 -1.56
C ARG A 119 6.08 11.92 -2.76
N ILE A 120 4.79 12.26 -2.88
CA ILE A 120 4.29 13.12 -3.96
C ILE A 120 4.91 14.51 -3.84
N ASP A 121 4.86 15.12 -2.65
CA ASP A 121 5.40 16.45 -2.41
C ASP A 121 6.89 16.54 -2.79
N GLY A 122 7.71 15.59 -2.30
CA GLY A 122 9.13 15.54 -2.66
C GLY A 122 9.39 15.28 -4.15
N PHE A 123 8.51 14.53 -4.82
CA PHE A 123 8.64 14.27 -6.25
C PHE A 123 8.24 15.46 -7.12
N VAL A 124 7.26 16.26 -6.71
CA VAL A 124 6.78 17.42 -7.48
C VAL A 124 7.90 18.41 -7.73
N ASP A 125 8.73 18.71 -6.72
CA ASP A 125 9.90 19.58 -6.87
C ASP A 125 10.87 19.04 -7.94
N HIS A 126 11.11 17.73 -7.93
CA HIS A 126 11.97 17.05 -8.88
C HIS A 126 11.43 17.10 -10.32
N ALA A 127 10.12 16.91 -10.48
CA ALA A 127 9.43 16.95 -11.78
C ALA A 127 9.41 18.37 -12.36
N VAL A 128 9.10 19.38 -11.54
CA VAL A 128 9.07 20.80 -11.93
C VAL A 128 10.45 21.27 -12.37
N ALA A 129 11.52 20.89 -11.66
CA ALA A 129 12.89 21.20 -12.05
C ALA A 129 13.27 20.65 -13.44
N ARG A 130 12.56 19.62 -13.93
CA ARG A 130 12.70 19.03 -15.27
C ARG A 130 11.62 19.48 -16.26
N SER A 131 10.85 20.50 -15.91
CA SER A 131 9.73 21.03 -16.71
C SER A 131 8.68 19.96 -17.06
N GLN A 132 8.51 18.96 -16.20
CA GLN A 132 7.48 17.93 -16.35
C GLN A 132 6.30 18.23 -15.43
N ARG A 133 5.10 17.91 -15.89
CA ARG A 133 3.85 17.99 -15.13
C ARG A 133 3.06 16.69 -15.34
N PHE A 134 2.28 16.33 -14.33
CA PHE A 134 1.53 15.08 -14.28
C PHE A 134 0.14 15.33 -13.69
N GLY A 135 -0.82 14.49 -14.07
CA GLY A 135 -2.13 14.47 -13.42
C GLY A 135 -2.01 14.08 -11.94
N PHE A 136 -2.89 14.65 -11.10
CA PHE A 136 -2.94 14.30 -9.68
C PHE A 136 -3.20 12.80 -9.47
N ALA A 137 -4.11 12.22 -10.26
CA ALA A 137 -4.41 10.80 -10.20
C ALA A 137 -3.18 9.94 -10.54
N ASP A 138 -2.44 10.27 -11.59
CA ASP A 138 -1.23 9.53 -12.00
C ASP A 138 -0.12 9.60 -10.95
N LEU A 139 0.09 10.79 -10.36
CA LEU A 139 1.02 10.97 -9.24
C LEU A 139 0.63 10.11 -8.05
N LEU A 140 -0.66 10.09 -7.70
CA LEU A 140 -1.18 9.31 -6.58
C LEU A 140 -1.04 7.81 -6.83
N ILE A 141 -1.38 7.33 -8.03
CA ILE A 141 -1.23 5.93 -8.42
C ILE A 141 0.24 5.51 -8.37
N ALA A 142 1.13 6.31 -8.94
CA ALA A 142 2.56 6.03 -8.97
C ALA A 142 3.18 6.02 -7.55
N ALA A 143 2.80 6.97 -6.70
CA ALA A 143 3.25 7.02 -5.32
C ALA A 143 2.74 5.81 -4.50
N LEU A 144 1.47 5.43 -4.67
CA LEU A 144 0.90 4.23 -4.03
C LEU A 144 1.65 2.96 -4.46
N ALA A 145 1.90 2.80 -5.76
CA ALA A 145 2.63 1.64 -6.25
C ALA A 145 4.06 1.60 -5.71
N ALA A 146 4.76 2.74 -5.70
CA ALA A 146 6.13 2.83 -5.20
C ALA A 146 6.24 2.63 -3.68
N GLU A 147 5.24 3.03 -2.91
CA GLU A 147 5.16 2.76 -1.46
C GLU A 147 4.94 1.28 -1.15
N ASN A 148 4.22 0.57 -2.03
CA ASN A 148 3.86 -0.84 -1.83
C ASN A 148 4.73 -1.80 -2.67
N ASP A 149 5.90 -1.35 -3.13
CA ASP A 149 6.82 -2.13 -3.97
C ASP A 149 6.16 -2.78 -5.21
N CYS A 150 5.17 -2.12 -5.78
CA CYS A 150 4.46 -2.55 -6.98
C CYS A 150 5.05 -1.91 -8.24
N ALA A 151 4.90 -2.59 -9.37
CA ALA A 151 5.00 -1.94 -10.68
C ALA A 151 3.61 -1.46 -11.13
N VAL A 152 3.54 -0.39 -11.91
CA VAL A 152 2.28 0.07 -12.52
C VAL A 152 2.14 -0.52 -13.92
N TRP A 153 0.99 -1.12 -14.22
CA TRP A 153 0.59 -1.40 -15.59
C TRP A 153 -0.45 -0.38 -16.05
N SER A 154 -0.08 0.41 -17.05
CA SER A 154 -0.93 1.44 -17.66
C SER A 154 -0.76 1.46 -19.19
N LEU A 155 -1.79 1.94 -19.89
CA LEU A 155 -1.73 2.27 -21.32
C LEU A 155 -1.48 3.77 -21.56
N ASP A 156 -1.28 4.55 -20.48
CA ASP A 156 -0.94 5.98 -20.53
C ASP A 156 0.58 6.18 -20.53
N ALA A 157 1.07 7.01 -21.44
CA ALA A 157 2.49 7.35 -21.56
C ALA A 157 3.01 8.17 -20.37
N ASP A 158 2.14 8.76 -19.55
CA ASP A 158 2.52 9.49 -18.34
C ASP A 158 3.25 8.61 -17.33
N PHE A 159 2.89 7.33 -17.20
CA PHE A 159 3.58 6.39 -16.31
C PHE A 159 5.00 6.07 -16.77
N GLU A 160 5.24 6.02 -18.08
CA GLU A 160 6.60 5.89 -18.63
C GLU A 160 7.45 7.13 -18.33
N ARG A 161 6.84 8.33 -18.38
CA ARG A 161 7.53 9.57 -17.98
C ARG A 161 7.82 9.59 -16.48
N LEU A 162 6.88 9.15 -15.64
CA LEU A 162 7.07 9.01 -14.19
C LEU A 162 8.17 7.99 -13.85
N HIS A 163 8.24 6.88 -14.59
CA HIS A 163 9.29 5.88 -14.46
C HIS A 163 10.68 6.46 -14.77
N LYS A 164 10.81 7.20 -15.88
CA LYS A 164 12.07 7.86 -16.26
C LYS A 164 12.54 8.90 -15.25
N LEU A 165 11.62 9.48 -14.48
CA LEU A 165 11.93 10.38 -13.37
C LEU A 165 12.16 9.65 -12.03
N GLY A 166 12.07 8.32 -12.03
CA GLY A 166 12.39 7.48 -10.87
C GLY A 166 11.29 7.37 -9.81
N LEU A 167 10.05 7.78 -10.10
CA LEU A 167 8.97 7.67 -9.11
C LEU A 167 8.51 6.21 -8.93
N VAL A 168 8.37 5.48 -10.03
CA VAL A 168 7.70 4.18 -10.05
C VAL A 168 8.34 3.23 -11.06
N ARG A 169 8.11 1.92 -10.91
CA ARG A 169 8.41 0.91 -11.93
C ARG A 169 7.18 0.71 -12.82
N VAL A 170 7.40 0.42 -14.09
CA VAL A 170 6.33 0.09 -15.05
C VAL A 170 6.36 -1.39 -15.42
N SER A 171 5.19 -1.92 -15.77
CA SER A 171 4.96 -3.26 -16.29
C SER A 171 4.05 -3.18 -17.51
N ASP A 172 4.20 -4.10 -18.45
CA ASP A 172 3.38 -4.26 -19.65
C ASP A 172 2.23 -5.26 -19.48
N GLY A 173 2.04 -5.79 -18.27
CA GLY A 173 1.01 -6.78 -17.96
C GLY A 173 1.49 -8.22 -18.06
N GLY A 174 2.79 -8.46 -18.23
CA GLY A 174 3.40 -9.79 -18.06
C GLY A 174 4.87 -9.86 -18.49
N SER A 175 5.73 -10.28 -17.58
CA SER A 175 7.06 -10.87 -17.86
C SER A 175 7.02 -12.38 -17.66
#